data_AF-A0A254NX29-F1
#
_entry.id   AF-A0A254NX29-F1
#
_cell.length_a   1.000
_cell.length_b   1.000
_cell.length_c   1.000
_cell.angle_alpha   90.00
_cell.angle_beta   90.00
_cell.angle_gamma   90.00
#
_symmetry.space_group_name_H-M   'P 1'
#
loop_
_entity.id
_entity.type
_entity.pdbx_description
1 polymer ?
#
loop_
_entity_poly.entity_id
_entity_poly.type
_entity_poly.pdbx_seq_one_letter_code
_entity_poly.pdbx_strand_id
1 'polypeptide(L)'
;MDNRYNSYDTDRSRDVYPAVPGYWDYLKYHLLLYVLPWAVATILMFGQLRYLIELMSYGFAVMAGGWESISEDRILEIGTNVLRLIGFFAIFGLIIALLSAGLRFLPTLGRSGRLRLGQVIRTGLRYFFPTFFAMLLVSLVIGTASSILSFIPLLGFVMTVVSAYVNALASIYYDYWFSYNEAAGRPVYSGPIDRLRALYGKDGEFWVYALLLMLSYFVLASSFVKPYIQMKMTQKMGMTERSRGW
;
A
#
# COMPACT_ATOMS: atom_id res chain seq x y z
N MET A 1 31.44 -33.89 -38.40
CA MET A 1 30.46 -32.78 -38.38
C MET A 1 29.84 -32.75 -37.00
N ASP A 2 29.97 -31.60 -36.36
CA ASP A 2 29.79 -31.37 -34.93
C ASP A 2 28.32 -31.43 -34.49
N ASN A 3 27.96 -32.43 -33.68
CA ASN A 3 26.68 -32.44 -32.94
C ASN A 3 26.79 -31.58 -31.67
N ARG A 4 26.76 -30.25 -31.85
CA ARG A 4 26.67 -29.24 -30.76
C ARG A 4 25.22 -28.83 -30.45
N TYR A 5 24.29 -29.77 -30.38
CA TYR A 5 22.87 -29.48 -30.11
C TYR A 5 22.25 -30.34 -29.00
N ASN A 6 23.05 -30.89 -28.08
CA ASN A 6 22.57 -31.66 -26.93
C ASN A 6 22.64 -30.91 -25.58
N SER A 7 22.50 -29.58 -25.58
CA SER A 7 22.51 -28.78 -24.34
C SER A 7 21.20 -28.05 -24.01
N TYR A 8 20.09 -28.36 -24.70
CA TYR A 8 18.79 -27.72 -24.43
C TYR A 8 17.80 -28.57 -23.64
N ASP A 9 18.10 -29.86 -23.40
CA ASP A 9 17.21 -30.76 -22.65
C ASP A 9 17.68 -31.05 -21.21
N THR A 10 18.80 -30.49 -20.77
CA THR A 10 19.30 -30.64 -19.38
C THR A 10 18.89 -29.50 -18.43
N ASP A 11 18.17 -28.48 -18.93
CA ASP A 11 17.58 -27.42 -18.08
C ASP A 11 16.05 -27.56 -17.90
N ARG A 12 15.42 -28.55 -18.55
CA ARG A 12 13.97 -28.82 -18.43
C ARG A 12 13.58 -29.77 -17.30
N SER A 13 14.56 -30.37 -16.61
CA SER A 13 14.37 -31.26 -15.46
C SER A 13 14.75 -30.60 -14.12
N ARG A 14 14.71 -29.27 -14.03
CA ARG A 14 14.49 -28.62 -12.73
C ARG A 14 13.01 -28.74 -12.36
N ASP A 15 12.67 -29.94 -11.89
CA ASP A 15 11.60 -30.23 -10.93
C ASP A 15 11.86 -29.49 -9.60
N VAL A 16 11.95 -28.18 -9.67
CA VAL A 16 11.86 -27.29 -8.52
C VAL A 16 10.99 -26.14 -9.00
N TYR A 17 9.68 -26.40 -9.10
CA TYR A 17 8.74 -25.31 -8.85
C TYR A 17 9.22 -24.66 -7.55
N PRO A 18 9.69 -23.39 -7.54
CA PRO A 18 9.94 -22.75 -6.27
C PRO A 18 8.63 -22.88 -5.51
N ALA A 19 8.65 -23.60 -4.38
CA ALA A 19 7.47 -23.85 -3.58
C ALA A 19 6.71 -22.52 -3.48
N VAL A 20 5.44 -22.51 -3.92
CA VAL A 20 4.64 -21.28 -4.01
C VAL A 20 4.79 -20.58 -2.65
N PRO A 21 5.35 -19.36 -2.60
CA PRO A 21 5.72 -18.77 -1.32
C PRO A 21 4.51 -18.70 -0.40
N GLY A 22 4.72 -19.12 0.84
CA GLY A 22 3.64 -19.26 1.81
C GLY A 22 3.21 -17.89 2.34
N TYR A 23 2.08 -17.85 3.05
CA TYR A 23 1.59 -16.64 3.71
C TYR A 23 2.69 -15.91 4.53
N TRP A 24 3.46 -16.69 5.30
CA TRP A 24 4.56 -16.18 6.13
C TRP A 24 5.66 -15.47 5.34
N ASP A 25 5.88 -15.87 4.08
CA ASP A 25 6.87 -15.22 3.22
C ASP A 25 6.47 -13.81 2.83
N TYR A 26 5.17 -13.51 2.76
CA TYR A 26 4.66 -12.15 2.51
C TYR A 26 4.52 -11.34 3.81
N LEU A 27 4.08 -12.00 4.88
CA LEU A 27 3.82 -11.35 6.17
C LEU A 27 5.10 -10.75 6.75
N LYS A 28 6.23 -11.48 6.72
CA LYS A 28 7.50 -10.99 7.26
C LYS A 28 7.95 -9.64 6.66
N TYR A 29 7.71 -9.43 5.37
CA TYR A 29 8.03 -8.15 4.73
C TYR A 29 7.07 -7.04 5.14
N HIS A 30 5.79 -7.32 5.34
CA HIS A 30 4.85 -6.31 5.85
C HIS A 30 5.19 -5.91 7.28
N LEU A 31 5.52 -6.88 8.13
CA LEU A 31 5.95 -6.60 9.50
C LEU A 31 7.22 -5.73 9.51
N LEU A 32 8.21 -6.07 8.68
CA LEU A 32 9.51 -5.39 8.66
C LEU A 32 9.48 -4.02 7.96
N LEU A 33 8.80 -3.91 6.82
CA LEU A 33 8.90 -2.72 5.94
C LEU A 33 7.71 -1.77 6.06
N TYR A 34 6.65 -2.16 6.77
CA TYR A 34 5.49 -1.32 7.00
C TYR A 34 5.17 -1.18 8.48
N VAL A 35 4.86 -2.28 9.19
CA VAL A 35 4.41 -2.22 10.59
C VAL A 35 5.50 -1.69 11.51
N LEU A 36 6.73 -2.17 11.39
CA LEU A 36 7.84 -1.73 12.24
C LEU A 36 8.16 -0.24 12.05
N PRO A 37 8.34 0.30 10.82
CA PRO A 37 8.46 1.74 10.59
C PRO A 37 7.31 2.56 11.17
N TRP A 38 6.06 2.08 11.02
CA TRP A 38 4.89 2.72 11.60
C TRP A 38 4.91 2.72 13.13
N ALA A 39 5.29 1.60 13.75
CA ALA A 39 5.39 1.47 15.20
C ALA A 39 6.45 2.44 15.75
N VAL A 40 7.62 2.52 15.11
CA VAL A 40 8.68 3.48 15.46
C VAL A 40 8.17 4.92 15.33
N ALA A 41 7.52 5.28 14.21
CA ALA A 41 6.96 6.61 14.01
C ALA A 41 5.90 6.97 15.08
N THR A 42 5.06 6.00 15.47
CA THR A 42 4.02 6.18 16.48
C THR A 42 4.62 6.35 17.88
N ILE A 43 5.65 5.56 18.25
CA ILE A 43 6.38 5.71 19.52
C ILE A 43 7.01 7.10 19.61
N LEU A 44 7.65 7.56 18.53
CA LEU A 44 8.24 8.90 18.49
C LEU A 44 7.18 10.00 18.54
N MET A 45 6.00 9.77 17.96
CA MET A 45 4.85 10.66 18.08
C MET A 45 4.31 10.72 19.52
N PHE A 46 4.31 9.63 20.27
CA PHE A 46 3.98 9.66 21.70
C PHE A 46 4.96 10.54 22.49
N GLY A 47 6.22 10.63 22.07
CA GLY A 47 7.17 11.61 22.60
C GLY A 47 6.78 13.08 22.34
N GLN A 48 5.89 13.32 21.37
CA GLN A 48 5.34 14.63 21.01
C GLN A 48 3.94 14.88 21.61
N LEU A 49 3.43 14.00 22.48
CA LEU A 49 2.06 14.06 23.02
C LEU A 49 1.76 15.39 23.71
N ARG A 50 2.75 15.96 24.43
CA ARG A 50 2.63 17.27 25.06
C ARG A 50 2.29 18.37 24.06
N TYR A 51 2.94 18.39 22.91
CA TYR A 51 2.69 19.38 21.85
C TYR A 51 1.31 19.20 21.22
N LEU A 52 0.84 17.96 21.06
CA LEU A 52 -0.51 17.66 20.58
C LEU A 52 -1.58 18.12 21.56
N ILE A 53 -1.38 17.90 22.86
CA ILE A 53 -2.29 18.36 23.93
C ILE A 53 -2.33 19.89 23.97
N GLU A 54 -1.16 20.54 23.92
CA GLU A 54 -1.07 22.01 23.84
C GLU A 54 -1.84 22.51 22.61
N LEU A 55 -1.62 21.94 21.42
CA LEU A 55 -2.35 22.27 20.20
C LEU A 55 -3.87 22.10 20.30
N MET A 56 -4.33 20.99 20.88
CA MET A 56 -5.77 20.76 21.09
C MET A 56 -6.37 21.78 22.04
N SER A 57 -5.69 22.08 23.15
CA SER A 57 -6.16 23.07 24.14
C SER A 57 -6.31 24.47 23.52
N TYR A 58 -5.38 24.85 22.64
CA TYR A 58 -5.48 26.10 21.88
C TYR A 58 -6.58 26.07 20.82
N GLY A 59 -6.74 24.96 20.10
CA GLY A 59 -7.86 24.78 19.16
C GLY A 59 -9.21 24.96 19.84
N PHE A 60 -9.39 24.41 21.05
CA PHE A 60 -10.60 24.62 21.84
C PHE A 60 -10.75 26.06 22.34
N ALA A 61 -9.67 26.71 22.80
CA ALA A 61 -9.70 28.10 23.24
C ALA A 61 -10.10 29.06 22.11
N VAL A 62 -9.59 28.84 20.90
CA VAL A 62 -9.95 29.62 19.69
C VAL A 62 -11.42 29.37 19.31
N MET A 63 -11.88 28.12 19.30
CA MET A 63 -13.29 27.80 18.99
C MET A 63 -14.27 28.34 20.04
N ALA A 64 -13.83 28.48 21.29
CA ALA A 64 -14.61 29.10 22.37
C ALA A 64 -14.62 30.64 22.32
N GLY A 65 -14.05 31.25 21.28
CA GLY A 65 -14.00 32.71 21.09
C GLY A 65 -12.88 33.42 21.85
N GLY A 66 -12.00 32.67 22.54
CA GLY A 66 -10.91 33.21 23.36
C GLY A 66 -9.67 33.65 22.57
N TRP A 67 -9.76 33.85 21.26
CA TRP A 67 -8.61 34.14 20.40
C TRP A 67 -7.90 35.46 20.78
N GLU A 68 -8.64 36.45 21.28
CA GLU A 68 -8.12 37.76 21.72
C GLU A 68 -7.28 37.68 23.01
N SER A 69 -7.36 36.56 23.75
CA SER A 69 -6.59 36.34 24.98
C SER A 69 -5.24 35.64 24.74
N ILE A 70 -4.92 35.31 23.49
CA ILE A 70 -3.69 34.61 23.11
C ILE A 70 -2.65 35.65 22.67
N SER A 71 -1.51 35.72 23.36
CA SER A 71 -0.43 36.63 22.98
C SER A 71 0.17 36.28 21.61
N GLU A 72 0.65 37.29 20.87
CA GLU A 72 1.28 37.09 19.55
C GLU A 72 2.45 36.10 19.60
N ASP A 73 3.30 36.16 20.64
CA ASP A 73 4.39 35.21 20.87
C ASP A 73 3.90 33.76 20.96
N ARG A 74 2.73 33.56 21.58
CA ARG A 74 2.09 32.24 21.72
C ARG A 74 1.56 31.76 20.38
N ILE A 75 0.99 32.64 19.56
CA ILE A 75 0.52 32.33 18.20
C ILE A 75 1.69 31.87 17.33
N LEU A 76 2.83 32.58 17.40
CA LEU A 76 4.04 32.21 16.67
C LEU A 76 4.60 30.84 17.12
N GLU A 77 4.61 30.59 18.43
CA GLU A 77 5.03 29.31 19.02
C GLU A 77 4.14 28.15 18.55
N ILE A 78 2.81 28.32 18.62
CA ILE A 78 1.83 27.33 18.16
C ILE A 78 2.00 27.08 16.67
N GLY A 79 2.08 28.13 15.85
CA GLY A 79 2.27 28.00 14.40
C GLY A 79 3.57 27.25 14.06
N THR A 80 4.65 27.54 14.77
CA THR A 80 5.92 26.82 14.64
C THR A 80 5.77 25.34 15.03
N ASN A 81 5.05 25.04 16.11
CA ASN A 81 4.79 23.68 16.55
C ASN A 81 3.92 22.89 15.55
N VAL A 82 2.90 23.53 14.94
CA VAL A 82 2.11 22.92 13.85
C VAL A 82 3.00 22.58 12.67
N LEU A 83 3.84 23.52 12.22
CA LEU A 83 4.74 23.29 11.08
C LEU A 83 5.75 22.18 11.38
N ARG A 84 6.28 22.11 12.60
CA ARG A 84 7.15 21.00 13.05
C ARG A 84 6.43 19.66 13.03
N LEU A 85 5.17 19.63 13.50
CA LEU A 85 4.36 18.42 13.50
C LEU A 85 4.05 17.94 12.07
N ILE A 86 3.67 18.86 11.18
CA ILE A 86 3.47 18.58 9.75
C ILE A 86 4.76 18.08 9.12
N GLY A 87 5.89 18.75 9.37
CA GLY A 87 7.21 18.33 8.87
C GLY A 87 7.60 16.94 9.36
N PHE A 88 7.36 16.64 10.63
CA PHE A 88 7.57 15.31 11.20
C PHE A 88 6.74 14.24 10.48
N PHE A 89 5.43 14.46 10.32
CA PHE A 89 4.55 13.53 9.59
C PHE A 89 4.95 13.37 8.12
N ALA A 90 5.37 14.45 7.47
CA ALA A 90 5.82 14.41 6.08
C ALA A 90 7.10 13.56 5.93
N ILE A 91 8.09 13.75 6.80
CA ILE A 91 9.35 13.00 6.78
C ILE A 91 9.12 11.53 7.08
N PHE A 92 8.43 11.21 8.17
CA PHE A 92 8.15 9.82 8.54
C PHE A 92 7.24 9.14 7.51
N GLY A 93 6.22 9.84 7.01
CA GLY A 93 5.37 9.37 5.93
C GLY A 93 6.16 9.03 4.67
N LEU A 94 7.13 9.87 4.30
CA LEU A 94 8.03 9.62 3.17
C LEU A 94 8.93 8.40 3.39
N ILE A 95 9.53 8.27 4.59
CA ILE A 95 10.37 7.11 4.95
C ILE A 95 9.55 5.82 4.85
N ILE A 96 8.36 5.80 5.44
CA ILE A 96 7.45 4.65 5.40
C ILE A 96 7.06 4.33 3.95
N ALA A 97 6.72 5.35 3.15
CA ALA A 97 6.39 5.16 1.75
C ALA A 97 7.56 4.57 0.96
N LEU A 98 8.78 5.01 1.22
CA LEU A 98 10.00 4.50 0.59
C LEU A 98 10.25 3.03 0.93
N LEU A 99 10.19 2.69 2.22
CA LEU A 99 10.41 1.32 2.71
C LEU A 99 9.33 0.35 2.24
N SER A 100 8.07 0.80 2.22
CA SER A 100 6.92 -0.01 1.84
C SER A 100 6.67 -0.09 0.33
N ALA A 101 7.32 0.74 -0.50
CA ALA A 101 7.14 0.74 -1.96
C ALA A 101 7.39 -0.64 -2.58
N GLY A 102 8.39 -1.37 -2.08
CA GLY A 102 8.72 -2.72 -2.53
C GLY A 102 7.62 -3.75 -2.27
N LEU A 103 6.75 -3.52 -1.28
CA LEU A 103 5.68 -4.45 -0.91
C LEU A 103 4.66 -4.64 -2.03
N ARG A 104 4.49 -3.66 -2.92
CA ARG A 104 3.55 -3.75 -4.05
C ARG A 104 4.00 -4.71 -5.13
N PHE A 105 5.29 -5.07 -5.13
CA PHE A 105 5.91 -5.97 -6.10
C PHE A 105 6.12 -7.38 -5.54
N LEU A 106 5.72 -7.63 -4.28
CA LEU A 106 5.81 -8.96 -3.68
C LEU A 106 5.12 -10.03 -4.53
N PRO A 107 3.95 -9.78 -5.16
CA PRO A 107 3.33 -10.80 -5.99
C PRO A 107 4.26 -11.34 -7.10
N THR A 108 4.99 -10.44 -7.77
CA THR A 108 5.93 -10.78 -8.85
C THR A 108 7.24 -11.38 -8.35
N LEU A 109 7.76 -10.86 -7.24
CA LEU A 109 8.95 -11.41 -6.60
C LEU A 109 8.69 -12.82 -6.08
N GLY A 110 7.49 -13.07 -5.53
CA GLY A 110 7.02 -14.40 -5.15
C GLY A 110 6.93 -15.34 -6.34
N ARG A 111 6.28 -14.91 -7.43
CA ARG A 111 6.16 -15.68 -8.67
C ARG A 111 7.53 -16.10 -9.23
N SER A 112 8.52 -15.23 -9.15
CA SER A 112 9.86 -15.44 -9.71
C SER A 112 10.83 -16.15 -8.77
N GLY A 113 10.41 -16.53 -7.55
CA GLY A 113 11.31 -17.12 -6.54
C GLY A 113 12.37 -16.13 -6.01
N ARG A 114 12.12 -14.83 -6.15
CA ARG A 114 13.02 -13.71 -5.81
C ARG A 114 12.56 -12.94 -4.57
N LEU A 115 11.92 -13.62 -3.62
CA LEU A 115 11.56 -13.04 -2.31
C LEU A 115 12.79 -12.97 -1.40
N ARG A 116 13.65 -11.99 -1.66
CA ARG A 116 14.78 -11.62 -0.80
C ARG A 116 14.64 -10.15 -0.42
N LEU A 117 14.97 -9.80 0.82
CA LEU A 117 14.81 -8.43 1.34
C LEU A 117 15.49 -7.39 0.44
N GLY A 118 16.74 -7.63 0.03
CA GLY A 118 17.47 -6.74 -0.87
C GLY A 118 16.81 -6.56 -2.24
N GLN A 119 16.13 -7.59 -2.76
CA GLN A 119 15.38 -7.50 -4.02
C GLN A 119 14.08 -6.69 -3.83
N VAL A 120 13.35 -6.92 -2.75
CA VAL A 120 12.15 -6.14 -2.39
C VAL A 120 12.49 -4.64 -2.29
N ILE A 121 13.54 -4.30 -1.55
CA ILE A 121 14.00 -2.91 -1.39
C ILE A 121 14.46 -2.33 -2.73
N ARG A 122 15.30 -3.06 -3.49
CA ARG A 122 15.80 -2.60 -4.80
C ARG A 122 14.66 -2.32 -5.79
N THR A 123 13.68 -3.21 -5.89
CA THR A 123 12.51 -3.02 -6.75
C THR A 123 11.66 -1.85 -6.27
N GLY A 124 11.48 -1.71 -4.96
CA GLY A 124 10.78 -0.57 -4.35
C GLY A 124 11.44 0.76 -4.69
N LEU A 125 12.75 0.87 -4.54
CA LEU A 125 13.51 2.08 -4.89
C LEU A 125 13.45 2.39 -6.38
N ARG A 126 13.58 1.38 -7.24
CA ARG A 126 13.51 1.54 -8.71
C ARG A 126 12.20 2.16 -9.16
N TYR A 127 11.09 1.80 -8.51
CA TYR A 127 9.75 2.25 -8.87
C TYR A 127 9.09 3.15 -7.82
N PHE A 128 9.90 3.77 -6.95
CA PHE A 128 9.39 4.59 -5.86
C PHE A 128 8.54 5.75 -6.38
N PHE A 129 9.08 6.59 -7.26
CA PHE A 129 8.33 7.75 -7.77
C PHE A 129 7.02 7.35 -8.45
N PRO A 130 7.01 6.36 -9.38
CA PRO A 130 5.75 5.89 -9.95
C PRO A 130 4.73 5.43 -8.90
N THR A 131 5.15 4.56 -7.99
CA THR A 131 4.26 4.03 -6.97
C THR A 131 3.77 5.09 -5.99
N PHE A 132 4.61 6.07 -5.66
CA PHE A 132 4.29 7.18 -4.78
C PHE A 132 3.22 8.08 -5.39
N PHE A 133 3.43 8.60 -6.60
CA PHE A 133 2.49 9.52 -7.24
C PHE A 133 1.13 8.88 -7.52
N ALA A 134 1.11 7.61 -7.92
CA ALA A 134 -0.14 6.89 -8.15
C ALA A 134 -1.00 6.79 -6.88
N MET A 135 -0.39 6.47 -5.72
CA MET A 135 -1.17 6.39 -4.47
C MET A 135 -1.53 7.76 -3.92
N LEU A 136 -0.66 8.76 -4.11
CA LEU A 136 -0.96 10.12 -3.69
C LEU A 136 -2.21 10.62 -4.43
N LEU A 137 -2.28 10.43 -5.75
CA LEU A 137 -3.43 10.82 -6.56
C LEU A 137 -4.71 10.12 -6.11
N VAL A 138 -4.66 8.82 -5.85
CA VAL A 138 -5.82 8.04 -5.39
C VAL A 138 -6.28 8.50 -4.01
N SER A 139 -5.34 8.69 -3.09
CA SER A 139 -5.63 9.16 -1.74
C SER A 139 -6.21 10.57 -1.75
N LEU A 140 -5.72 11.43 -2.65
CA LEU A 140 -6.23 12.79 -2.85
C LEU A 140 -7.67 12.77 -3.38
N VAL A 141 -7.96 11.97 -4.42
CA VAL A 141 -9.29 11.86 -5.01
C VAL A 141 -10.29 11.31 -3.99
N ILE A 142 -9.95 10.20 -3.33
CA ILE A 142 -10.83 9.56 -2.34
C ILE A 142 -10.99 10.46 -1.10
N GLY A 143 -9.91 11.08 -0.63
CA GLY A 143 -9.94 12.00 0.51
C GLY A 143 -10.83 13.22 0.23
N THR A 144 -10.67 13.85 -0.94
CA THR A 144 -11.49 15.01 -1.33
C THR A 144 -12.97 14.63 -1.46
N ALA A 145 -13.28 13.51 -2.12
CA ALA A 145 -14.64 13.01 -2.24
C ALA A 145 -15.27 12.71 -0.87
N SER A 146 -14.50 12.11 0.04
CA SER A 146 -14.96 11.80 1.41
C SER A 146 -15.24 13.06 2.22
N SER A 147 -14.38 14.08 2.12
CA SER A 147 -14.54 15.35 2.85
C SER A 147 -15.73 16.18 2.35
N ILE A 148 -16.03 16.16 1.04
CA ILE A 148 -17.19 16.88 0.50
C ILE A 148 -18.51 16.23 0.95
N LEU A 149 -18.51 14.91 1.16
CA LEU A 149 -19.74 14.18 1.45
C LEU A 149 -19.96 13.93 2.96
N SER A 150 -18.99 14.24 3.81
CA SER A 150 -19.08 14.09 5.26
C SER A 150 -19.95 15.16 5.95
N PHE A 151 -20.37 16.22 5.25
CA PHE A 151 -21.24 17.28 5.79
C PHE A 151 -22.66 16.81 6.15
N ILE A 152 -23.06 15.59 5.76
CA ILE A 152 -24.38 15.02 6.07
C ILE A 152 -24.16 13.77 6.94
N PRO A 153 -24.55 13.73 8.23
CA PRO A 153 -24.11 12.70 9.19
C PRO A 153 -24.36 11.24 8.75
N LEU A 154 -25.57 10.93 8.24
CA LEU A 154 -25.92 9.58 7.79
C LEU A 154 -25.17 9.20 6.51
N LEU A 155 -25.02 10.15 5.58
CA LEU A 155 -24.23 9.94 4.37
C LEU A 155 -22.74 9.85 4.69
N GLY A 156 -22.24 10.56 5.70
CA GLY A 156 -20.86 10.51 6.14
C GLY A 156 -20.43 9.11 6.58
N PHE A 157 -21.28 8.39 7.31
CA PHE A 157 -21.01 7.00 7.68
C PHE A 157 -20.98 6.08 6.44
N VAL A 158 -22.01 6.12 5.61
CA VAL A 158 -22.08 5.30 4.37
C VAL A 158 -20.89 5.60 3.46
N MET A 159 -20.53 6.88 3.31
CA MET A 159 -19.40 7.31 2.49
C MET A 159 -18.06 6.90 3.09
N THR A 160 -17.92 6.88 4.41
CA THR A 160 -16.70 6.34 5.04
C THR A 160 -16.53 4.86 4.68
N VAL A 161 -17.60 4.08 4.72
CA VAL A 161 -17.59 2.65 4.32
C VAL A 161 -17.27 2.51 2.82
N VAL A 162 -17.92 3.30 1.96
CA VAL A 162 -17.67 3.29 0.51
C VAL A 162 -16.21 3.68 0.21
N SER A 163 -15.70 4.74 0.82
CA SER A 163 -14.32 5.19 0.64
C SER A 163 -13.31 4.17 1.14
N ALA A 164 -13.58 3.49 2.26
CA ALA A 164 -12.74 2.39 2.73
C ALA A 164 -12.72 1.22 1.72
N TYR A 165 -13.87 0.92 1.10
CA TYR A 165 -13.96 -0.12 0.08
C TYR A 165 -13.25 0.26 -1.22
N VAL A 166 -13.44 1.48 -1.70
CA VAL A 166 -12.75 2.01 -2.89
C VAL A 166 -11.24 2.05 -2.65
N ASN A 167 -10.78 2.43 -1.45
CA ASN A 167 -9.36 2.35 -1.06
C ASN A 167 -8.83 0.91 -1.09
N ALA A 168 -9.60 -0.06 -0.60
CA ALA A 168 -9.23 -1.47 -0.66
C ALA A 168 -9.12 -1.96 -2.11
N LEU A 169 -10.11 -1.64 -2.95
CA LEU A 169 -10.11 -1.96 -4.37
C LEU A 169 -8.91 -1.36 -5.09
N ALA A 170 -8.64 -0.07 -4.85
CA ALA A 170 -7.50 0.62 -5.44
C ALA A 170 -6.18 -0.01 -4.97
N SER A 171 -6.01 -0.26 -3.67
CA SER A 171 -4.80 -0.89 -3.15
C SER A 171 -4.52 -2.25 -3.81
N ILE A 172 -5.55 -3.09 -3.96
CA ILE A 172 -5.43 -4.40 -4.60
C ILE A 172 -5.10 -4.24 -6.09
N TYR A 173 -5.79 -3.32 -6.77
CA TYR A 173 -5.55 -3.03 -8.17
C TYR A 173 -4.11 -2.59 -8.44
N TYR A 174 -3.57 -1.67 -7.64
CA TYR A 174 -2.21 -1.17 -7.82
C TYR A 174 -1.16 -2.24 -7.51
N ASP A 175 -1.34 -3.03 -6.45
CA ASP A 175 -0.44 -4.15 -6.15
C ASP A 175 -0.37 -5.12 -7.34
N TYR A 176 -1.52 -5.47 -7.92
CA TYR A 176 -1.58 -6.34 -9.10
C TYR A 176 -1.01 -5.68 -10.36
N TRP A 177 -1.38 -4.43 -10.64
CA TRP A 177 -0.98 -3.73 -11.86
C TRP A 177 0.53 -3.52 -11.92
N PHE A 178 1.13 -3.04 -10.82
CA PHE A 178 2.57 -2.82 -10.72
C PHE A 178 3.35 -4.13 -10.76
N SER A 179 2.90 -5.12 -10.00
CA SER A 179 3.49 -6.46 -10.04
C SER A 179 3.44 -7.05 -11.45
N TYR A 180 2.27 -7.05 -12.09
CA TYR A 180 2.11 -7.66 -13.41
C TYR A 180 3.03 -7.01 -14.43
N ASN A 181 3.08 -5.68 -14.46
CA ASN A 181 3.89 -4.96 -15.44
C ASN A 181 5.38 -5.22 -15.22
N GLU A 182 5.83 -5.28 -13.97
CA GLU A 182 7.20 -5.69 -13.67
C GLU A 182 7.48 -7.14 -14.09
N ALA A 183 6.53 -8.07 -13.88
CA ALA A 183 6.65 -9.46 -14.29
C ALA A 183 6.74 -9.62 -15.82
N ALA A 184 6.04 -8.75 -16.55
CA ALA A 184 6.00 -8.74 -18.01
C ALA A 184 7.12 -7.89 -18.64
N GLY A 185 7.99 -7.26 -17.85
CA GLY A 185 9.02 -6.34 -18.33
C GLY A 185 8.46 -5.11 -19.04
N ARG A 186 7.20 -4.75 -18.76
CA ARG A 186 6.51 -3.61 -19.38
C ARG A 186 6.64 -2.36 -18.51
N PRO A 187 6.42 -1.15 -19.07
CA PRO A 187 6.29 0.05 -18.25
C PRO A 187 5.25 -0.13 -17.15
N VAL A 188 5.56 0.37 -15.96
CA VAL A 188 4.76 0.22 -14.72
C VAL A 188 3.30 0.63 -14.90
N TYR A 189 3.01 1.56 -15.81
CA TYR A 189 1.67 2.10 -16.09
C TYR A 189 1.02 1.58 -17.37
N SER A 190 1.49 0.47 -17.94
CA SER A 190 0.91 -0.07 -19.16
C SER A 190 -0.40 -0.85 -18.91
N GLY A 191 -1.40 -0.65 -19.77
CA GLY A 191 -2.65 -1.44 -19.82
C GLY A 191 -3.56 -1.37 -18.58
N PRO A 192 -3.87 -0.20 -17.99
CA PRO A 192 -4.67 -0.09 -16.77
C PRO A 192 -6.03 -0.79 -16.85
N ILE A 193 -6.76 -0.58 -17.96
CA ILE A 193 -8.12 -1.10 -18.15
C ILE A 193 -8.12 -2.62 -18.21
N ASP A 194 -7.14 -3.22 -18.89
CA ASP A 194 -7.02 -4.68 -19.00
C ASP A 194 -6.76 -5.32 -17.64
N ARG A 195 -5.95 -4.67 -16.78
CA ARG A 195 -5.68 -5.16 -15.42
C ARG A 195 -6.88 -5.02 -14.50
N LEU A 196 -7.62 -3.93 -14.65
CA LEU A 196 -8.85 -3.71 -13.90
C LEU A 196 -9.87 -4.80 -14.25
N ARG A 197 -10.09 -5.06 -15.55
CA ARG A 197 -10.96 -6.15 -16.02
C ARG A 197 -10.47 -7.53 -15.59
N ALA A 198 -9.16 -7.78 -15.56
CA ALA A 198 -8.62 -9.07 -15.12
C ALA A 198 -8.86 -9.33 -13.62
N LEU A 199 -8.83 -8.30 -12.78
CA LEU A 199 -9.08 -8.43 -11.33
C LEU A 199 -10.58 -8.45 -10.98
N TYR A 200 -11.33 -7.59 -11.65
CA TYR A 200 -12.67 -7.15 -11.25
C TYR A 200 -13.73 -7.38 -12.33
N GLY A 201 -13.39 -8.06 -13.43
CA GLY A 201 -14.36 -8.46 -14.44
C GLY A 201 -15.35 -9.50 -13.90
N LYS A 202 -16.19 -10.02 -14.81
CA LYS A 202 -17.24 -11.01 -14.50
C LYS A 202 -16.71 -12.26 -13.80
N ASP A 203 -15.49 -12.67 -14.12
CA ASP A 203 -14.79 -13.83 -13.54
C ASP A 203 -13.78 -13.43 -12.44
N GLY A 204 -13.86 -12.18 -11.95
CA GLY A 204 -12.92 -11.61 -10.99
C GLY A 204 -13.30 -11.89 -9.54
N GLU A 205 -12.49 -12.67 -8.83
CA GLU A 205 -12.72 -13.00 -7.40
C GLU A 205 -12.25 -11.90 -6.43
N PHE A 206 -11.57 -10.86 -6.91
CA PHE A 206 -10.89 -9.89 -6.04
C PHE A 206 -11.79 -8.85 -5.39
N TRP A 207 -13.05 -8.74 -5.81
CA TRP A 207 -14.04 -7.92 -5.12
C TRP A 207 -14.29 -8.38 -3.68
N VAL A 208 -14.27 -9.70 -3.44
CA VAL A 208 -14.43 -10.30 -2.10
C VAL A 208 -13.19 -10.06 -1.25
N TYR A 209 -12.00 -10.21 -1.83
CA TYR A 209 -10.75 -9.87 -1.13
C TYR A 209 -10.66 -8.38 -0.80
N ALA A 210 -11.21 -7.50 -1.63
CA ALA A 210 -11.33 -6.07 -1.32
C ALA A 210 -12.28 -5.82 -0.15
N LEU A 211 -13.37 -6.57 -0.04
CA LEU A 211 -14.29 -6.47 1.09
C LEU A 211 -13.60 -6.93 2.38
N LEU A 212 -12.88 -8.05 2.32
CA LEU A 212 -12.08 -8.54 3.45
C LEU A 212 -11.02 -7.51 3.88
N LEU A 213 -10.33 -6.90 2.93
CA LEU A 213 -9.35 -5.85 3.21
C LEU A 213 -10.00 -4.60 3.82
N MET A 214 -11.16 -4.18 3.30
CA MET A 214 -11.92 -3.05 3.86
C MET A 214 -12.34 -3.33 5.30
N LEU A 215 -12.93 -4.49 5.59
CA LEU A 215 -13.31 -4.88 6.94
C LEU A 215 -12.10 -4.91 7.89
N SER A 216 -10.94 -5.35 7.38
CA SER A 216 -9.70 -5.38 8.17
C SER A 216 -9.18 -4.00 8.58
N TYR A 217 -9.56 -2.93 7.87
CA TYR A 217 -9.19 -1.56 8.27
C TYR A 217 -9.86 -1.15 9.59
N PHE A 218 -11.11 -1.58 9.84
CA PHE A 218 -11.85 -1.23 11.05
C PHE A 218 -11.32 -1.89 12.32
N VAL A 219 -10.71 -3.07 12.18
CA VAL A 219 -10.10 -3.84 13.29
C VAL A 219 -8.58 -3.77 13.29
N LEU A 220 -7.98 -2.86 12.51
CA LEU A 220 -6.52 -2.67 12.38
C LEU A 220 -5.76 -3.96 11.99
N ALA A 221 -6.43 -4.92 11.35
CA ALA A 221 -5.87 -6.22 10.94
C ALA A 221 -5.33 -6.21 9.50
N SER A 222 -5.34 -5.05 8.83
CA SER A 222 -4.96 -4.94 7.41
C SER A 222 -3.54 -5.38 7.09
N SER A 223 -2.63 -5.23 8.05
CA SER A 223 -1.25 -5.71 7.92
C SER A 223 -1.13 -7.23 7.86
N PHE A 224 -2.15 -7.96 8.31
CA PHE A 224 -2.23 -9.42 8.26
C PHE A 224 -3.04 -9.93 7.06
N VAL A 225 -4.07 -9.18 6.67
CA VAL A 225 -4.94 -9.53 5.52
C VAL A 225 -4.25 -9.24 4.19
N LYS A 226 -3.53 -8.12 4.08
CA LYS A 226 -2.87 -7.71 2.84
C LYS A 226 -1.85 -8.74 2.32
N PRO A 227 -0.97 -9.34 3.15
CA PRO A 227 -0.09 -10.44 2.73
C PRO A 227 -0.83 -11.63 2.12
N TYR A 228 -1.98 -12.01 2.69
CA TYR A 228 -2.80 -13.12 2.19
C TYR A 228 -3.34 -12.81 0.79
N ILE A 229 -3.83 -11.59 0.57
CA ILE A 229 -4.33 -11.14 -0.73
C ILE A 229 -3.21 -11.13 -1.77
N GLN A 230 -2.01 -10.69 -1.40
CA GLN A 230 -0.86 -10.70 -2.31
C GLN A 230 -0.39 -12.12 -2.66
N MET A 231 -0.47 -13.07 -1.74
CA MET A 231 -0.26 -14.49 -2.03
C MET A 231 -1.29 -15.00 -3.06
N LYS A 232 -2.58 -14.63 -2.90
CA LYS A 232 -3.62 -14.94 -3.89
C LYS A 232 -3.37 -14.29 -5.25
N MET A 233 -2.83 -13.07 -5.28
CA MET A 233 -2.40 -12.44 -6.54
C MET A 233 -1.28 -13.23 -7.21
N THR A 234 -0.27 -13.67 -6.46
CA THR A 234 0.81 -14.51 -7.01
C THR A 234 0.28 -15.79 -7.61
N GLN A 235 -0.65 -16.47 -6.94
CA GLN A 235 -1.31 -17.67 -7.46
C GLN A 235 -2.01 -17.36 -8.79
N LYS A 236 -2.80 -16.28 -8.86
CA LYS A 236 -3.46 -15.84 -10.09
C LYS A 236 -2.49 -15.51 -11.22
N MET A 237 -1.37 -14.84 -10.93
CA MET A 237 -0.33 -14.53 -11.91
C MET A 237 0.43 -15.77 -12.41
N GLY A 238 0.52 -16.82 -11.59
CA GLY A 238 1.15 -18.10 -11.94
C GLY A 238 0.21 -19.08 -12.67
N MET A 239 -1.11 -18.92 -12.57
CA MET A 239 -2.10 -19.84 -13.15
C MET A 239 -2.50 -19.51 -14.59
N THR A 240 -1.97 -18.43 -15.19
CA THR A 240 -2.32 -18.01 -16.56
C THR A 240 -1.80 -18.93 -17.68
N GLU A 241 -1.07 -20.01 -17.38
CA GLU A 241 -0.52 -20.94 -18.40
C GLU A 241 -1.33 -22.25 -18.57
N ARG A 242 -2.32 -22.56 -17.72
CA ARG A 242 -3.07 -23.83 -17.85
C ARG A 242 -4.36 -23.81 -18.67
N SER A 243 -4.92 -22.64 -19.01
CA SER A 243 -6.22 -22.58 -19.72
C SER A 243 -6.13 -22.45 -21.25
N ARG A 244 -4.94 -22.58 -21.85
CA ARG A 244 -4.74 -22.53 -23.31
C ARG A 244 -4.11 -23.80 -23.90
N GLY A 245 -4.18 -24.91 -23.17
CA GLY A 245 -3.58 -26.18 -23.59
C GLY A 245 -4.54 -27.35 -23.44
N TRP A 246 -5.77 -27.21 -23.94
CA TRP A 246 -6.66 -28.31 -24.31
C TRP A 246 -7.43 -27.87 -25.56
#